data_AF-A0A2V9PEI4-F1
#
_entry.id   AF-A0A2V9PEI4-F1
#
_cell.length_a   1.000
_cell.length_b   1.000
_cell.length_c   1.000
_cell.angle_alpha   90.00
_cell.angle_beta   90.00
_cell.angle_gamma   90.00
#
_symmetry.space_group_name_H-M   'P 1'
#
loop_
_entity.id
_entity.type
_entity.pdbx_description
1 polymer ?
#
loop_
_entity_poly.entity_id
_entity_poly.type
_entity_poly.pdbx_seq_one_letter_code
_entity_poly.pdbx_strand_id
1 'polypeptide(L)' 'QITCDDANDMPVPGQKYTFGTVKAAQARGDFQVLADRGRRALRVHLGKNAELGLSELLTILAEALE' A
#
# COMPACT_ATOMS: atom_id res chain seq x y z
N GLN A 1 4.55 -5.52 1.74
CA GLN A 1 3.26 -4.81 1.82
C GLN A 1 2.94 -4.21 0.46
N ILE A 2 1.71 -4.39 -0.01
CA ILE A 2 1.22 -3.79 -1.27
C ILE A 2 0.12 -2.80 -0.91
N THR A 3 0.15 -1.60 -1.49
CA THR A 3 -0.85 -0.54 -1.28
C THR A 3 -1.22 0.11 -2.61
N CYS A 4 -2.34 0.81 -2.69
CA CYS A 4 -2.78 1.60 -3.84
C CYS A 4 -3.49 2.87 -3.36
N ASP A 5 -3.77 3.81 -4.26
CA ASP A 5 -4.63 4.94 -3.96
C ASP A 5 -6.08 4.48 -3.79
N ASP A 6 -6.82 5.13 -2.90
CA ASP A 6 -8.25 4.87 -2.74
C ASP A 6 -9.04 5.65 -3.79
N ALA A 7 -9.65 4.93 -4.74
CA ALA A 7 -10.42 5.53 -5.83
C ALA A 7 -11.62 6.35 -5.33
N ASN A 8 -12.22 5.93 -4.22
CA ASN A 8 -13.31 6.63 -3.55
C ASN A 8 -12.91 6.91 -2.09
N ASP A 9 -12.29 8.06 -1.86
CA ASP A 9 -11.87 8.47 -0.52
C ASP A 9 -13.00 9.23 0.21
N MET A 10 -13.57 8.59 1.23
CA MET A 10 -14.72 9.13 1.97
C MET A 10 -14.26 9.86 3.24
N PRO A 11 -14.91 10.99 3.61
CA PRO A 11 -14.62 11.66 4.88
C PRO A 11 -15.05 10.77 6.06
N VAL A 12 -14.28 10.80 7.15
CA VAL A 12 -14.71 10.19 8.42
C VAL A 12 -15.66 11.16 9.13
N PRO A 13 -16.89 10.75 9.53
CA PRO A 13 -17.83 11.64 10.19
C PRO A 13 -17.25 12.33 11.43
N GLY A 14 -17.38 13.67 11.48
CA GLY A 14 -16.91 14.49 12.60
C GLY A 14 -15.38 14.66 12.69
N GLN A 15 -14.63 14.20 11.69
CA GLN A 15 -13.16 14.29 11.67
C GLN A 15 -12.66 15.13 10.50
N LYS A 16 -11.41 15.58 10.60
CA LYS A 16 -10.73 16.37 9.54
C LYS A 16 -10.06 15.50 8.47
N TYR A 17 -10.09 14.18 8.62
CA TYR A 17 -9.42 13.22 7.76
C TYR A 17 -10.40 12.24 7.12
N THR A 18 -9.90 11.49 6.14
CA THR A 18 -10.68 10.55 5.33
C THR A 18 -10.37 9.09 5.70
N PHE A 19 -11.21 8.16 5.24
CA PHE A 19 -10.97 6.72 5.42
C PHE A 19 -9.69 6.26 4.69
N GLY A 20 -9.37 6.83 3.53
CA GLY A 20 -8.10 6.60 2.84
C GLY A 20 -6.91 7.08 3.65
N THR A 21 -7.04 8.22 4.35
CA THR A 21 -6.02 8.67 5.31
C THR A 21 -5.79 7.65 6.42
N VAL A 22 -6.87 7.08 6.98
CA VAL A 22 -6.80 6.05 8.02
C VAL A 22 -6.16 4.77 7.48
N LYS A 23 -6.58 4.29 6.30
CA LYS A 23 -6.02 3.10 5.64
C LYS A 23 -4.53 3.27 5.36
N ALA A 24 -4.11 4.43 4.85
CA ALA A 24 -2.71 4.75 4.60
C ALA A 24 -1.88 4.84 5.89
N ALA A 25 -2.47 5.34 6.99
CA ALA A 25 -1.83 5.34 8.30
C ALA A 25 -1.67 3.92 8.86
N GLN A 26 -2.71 3.08 8.77
CA GLN A 26 -2.66 1.67 9.20
C GLN A 26 -1.61 0.88 8.42
N ALA A 27 -1.61 0.98 7.08
CA ALA A 27 -0.60 0.31 6.26
C ALA A 27 0.83 0.75 6.66
N ARG A 28 1.05 2.05 6.90
CA ARG A 28 2.37 2.50 7.38
C ARG A 28 2.73 1.91 8.75
N GLY A 29 1.79 1.86 9.68
CA GLY A 29 1.99 1.26 11.01
C GLY A 29 2.38 -0.21 10.93
N ASP A 30 1.65 -1.01 10.16
CA ASP A 30 1.95 -2.44 9.97
C ASP A 30 3.35 -2.67 9.38
N PHE A 31 3.75 -1.83 8.41
CA PHE A 31 5.09 -1.90 7.83
C PHE A 31 6.17 -1.52 8.86
N GLN A 32 5.93 -0.47 9.64
CA GLN A 32 6.87 -0.03 10.68
C GLN A 32 7.09 -1.13 11.73
N VAL A 33 6.03 -1.82 12.16
CA VAL A 33 6.15 -2.94 13.11
C VAL A 33 7.03 -4.07 12.55
N LEU A 34 6.96 -4.36 11.25
CA LEU A 34 7.84 -5.33 10.62
C LEU A 34 9.30 -4.86 10.61
N ALA A 35 9.53 -3.59 10.26
CA ALA A 35 10.85 -2.98 10.25
C ALA A 35 11.49 -2.96 11.65
N ASP A 36 10.75 -2.55 12.67
CA ASP A 36 11.19 -2.49 14.07
C ASP A 36 11.55 -3.87 14.63
N ARG A 37 10.91 -4.92 14.12
CA ARG A 37 11.21 -6.33 14.46
C ARG A 37 12.36 -6.92 13.63
N GLY A 38 13.07 -6.10 12.86
CA GLY A 38 14.18 -6.54 12.01
C GLY A 38 13.78 -7.46 10.86
N ARG A 39 12.50 -7.42 10.43
CA ARG A 39 12.02 -8.27 9.34
C ARG A 39 12.38 -7.64 8.00
N ARG A 40 12.83 -8.47 7.06
CA ARG A 40 12.97 -8.08 5.65
C ARG A 40 11.58 -7.84 5.07
N ALA A 41 11.22 -6.58 4.85
CA ALA A 41 9.94 -6.18 4.29
C ALA A 41 10.17 -5.16 3.18
N LEU A 42 9.48 -5.35 2.05
CA LEU A 42 9.40 -4.38 0.97
C LEU A 42 7.99 -3.81 0.93
N ARG A 43 7.87 -2.50 0.65
CA ARG A 43 6.59 -1.86 0.37
C ARG A 43 6.53 -1.44 -1.09
N VAL A 44 5.47 -1.84 -1.78
CA VAL A 44 5.17 -1.42 -3.15
C VAL A 44 3.84 -0.66 -3.15
N HIS A 45 3.80 0.47 -3.83
CA HIS A 45 2.59 1.28 -3.99
C HIS A 45 2.21 1.34 -5.47
N LEU A 46 1.01 0.84 -5.80
CA LEU A 46 0.54 0.61 -7.17
C LEU A 46 -0.10 1.86 -7.81
N GLY A 47 -0.25 2.96 -7.05
CA GLY A 47 -0.92 4.18 -7.52
C GLY A 47 -2.43 3.98 -7.72
N LYS A 48 -3.00 4.74 -8.67
CA LYS A 48 -4.46 4.86 -8.89
C LYS A 48 -5.11 3.63 -9.51
N ASN A 49 -4.40 2.90 -10.36
CA ASN A 49 -4.92 1.70 -11.02
C ASN A 49 -4.21 0.47 -10.45
N ALA A 50 -4.84 -0.14 -9.45
CA ALA A 50 -4.28 -1.30 -8.77
C ALA A 50 -4.12 -2.52 -9.70
N GLU A 51 -5.02 -2.72 -10.67
CA GLU A 51 -4.97 -3.85 -11.60
C GLU A 51 -3.78 -3.75 -12.55
N LEU A 52 -3.57 -2.56 -13.12
CA LEU A 52 -2.43 -2.28 -13.98
C LEU A 52 -1.11 -2.37 -13.20
N GLY A 53 -1.01 -1.69 -12.05
CA GLY A 53 0.20 -1.70 -11.25
C GLY A 53 0.54 -3.10 -10.70
N LEU A 54 -0.47 -3.92 -10.37
CA LEU A 54 -0.24 -5.30 -9.95
C LEU A 54 0.26 -6.16 -11.11
N SER A 55 -0.26 -5.96 -12.32
CA SER A 55 0.18 -6.67 -13.52
C SER A 55 1.65 -6.35 -13.83
N GLU A 56 2.03 -5.06 -13.78
CA GLU A 56 3.43 -4.63 -13.95
C GLU A 56 4.35 -5.23 -12.88
N LEU A 57 3.92 -5.23 -11.62
CA LEU A 57 4.69 -5.83 -10.53
C LEU A 57 4.92 -7.33 -10.76
N LEU A 58 3.91 -8.06 -11.23
CA LEU A 58 4.05 -9.49 -11.53
C LEU A 58 5.04 -9.75 -12.67
N THR A 59 5.02 -8.93 -13.73
CA THR A 59 6.01 -9.02 -14.81
C THR A 59 7.43 -8.79 -14.30
N ILE A 60 7.65 -7.71 -13.54
CA ILE A 60 8.98 -7.39 -12.98
C ILE A 60 9.47 -8.50 -12.03
N LEU A 61 8.58 -9.07 -11.22
CA LEU A 61 8.93 -10.17 -10.32
C LEU A 61 9.29 -11.44 -11.09
N ALA A 62 8.59 -11.74 -12.19
CA ALA A 62 8.94 -12.88 -13.03
C ALA A 62 10.34 -12.71 -13.64
N GLU A 63 10.62 -11.55 -14.23
CA GLU A 63 11.91 -11.22 -14.84
C GLU A 63 13.06 -11.23 -13.82
N ALA A 64 12.82 -10.80 -12.58
CA ALA A 64 13.84 -10.75 -11.54
C ALA A 64 14.15 -12.12 -10.89
N LEU A 65 13.32 -13.13 -11.14
CA LEU A 65 13.46 -14.48 -10.56
C LEU A 65 13.99 -15.52 -11.56
N GLU A 66 14.06 -15.17 -12.84
CA GLU A 66 14.81 -15.92 -13.87
C GLU A 66 16.32 -15.62 -13.79
#